data_AF-A0A847EMV5-F1
#
_entry.id   AF-A0A847EMV5-F1
#
_cell.length_a   1.000
_cell.length_b   1.000
_cell.length_c   1.000
_cell.angle_alpha   90.00
_cell.angle_beta   90.00
_cell.angle_gamma   90.00
#
_symmetry.space_group_name_H-M   'P 1'
#
loop_
_entity.id
_entity.type
_entity.pdbx_description
1 polymer ?
#
loop_
_entity_poly.entity_id
_entity_poly.type
_entity_poly.pdbx_seq_one_letter_code
_entity_poly.pdbx_strand_id
1 'polypeptide(L)'
;MADPHTPVDDPDAERTQVLDTQAVRDQWAPPPTPVQAPPYAYTPAPAYAPGPQPDLARVDHRGSLAWDLEVARRNNRPSTDVGLLLLRLFSLPLVLRGVHHVATYPQLVDSLRGHALLGQAPEVIGTLVVAGELVLPVLLAVGLATRLAGAAQAVVGATLLVAGIGAGPLLDPATGALAGEVPLLYAALGLALLFTGPGRISLDRALTSAGQERRVEKRVARRLGE
;
A
#
# COMPACT_ATOMS: atom_id res chain seq x y z
N MET A 1 -36.37 -39.66 4.71
CA MET A 1 -34.95 -39.93 4.38
C MET A 1 -34.42 -38.68 3.71
N ALA A 2 -34.06 -37.71 4.55
CA ALA A 2 -33.53 -36.41 4.17
C ALA A 2 -32.47 -36.10 5.24
N ASP A 3 -31.25 -35.92 4.78
CA ASP A 3 -30.05 -35.70 5.59
C ASP A 3 -29.75 -34.21 5.57
N PRO A 4 -29.69 -33.50 6.72
CA PRO A 4 -29.43 -32.07 6.73
C PRO A 4 -27.99 -31.75 7.17
N HIS A 5 -27.45 -30.71 6.53
CA HIS A 5 -26.29 -29.91 6.93
C HIS A 5 -24.89 -30.49 6.70
N THR A 6 -24.32 -30.18 5.53
CA THR A 6 -22.89 -29.90 5.40
C THR A 6 -22.57 -28.52 6.00
N PRO A 7 -21.48 -28.37 6.79
CA PRO A 7 -21.03 -27.06 7.24
C PRO A 7 -20.41 -26.29 6.08
N VAL A 8 -20.77 -25.01 5.96
CA VAL A 8 -20.13 -24.04 5.08
C VAL A 8 -18.84 -23.59 5.75
N ASP A 9 -17.69 -23.79 5.09
CA ASP A 9 -16.41 -23.21 5.49
C ASP A 9 -16.48 -21.69 5.33
N ASP A 10 -16.68 -20.99 6.45
CA ASP A 10 -16.64 -19.54 6.54
C ASP A 10 -15.19 -19.06 6.80
N PRO A 11 -14.52 -18.43 5.82
CA PRO A 11 -13.15 -17.93 5.98
C PRO A 11 -13.04 -16.75 6.95
N ASP A 12 -14.15 -16.20 7.46
CA ASP A 12 -14.16 -15.15 8.48
C ASP A 12 -14.17 -15.69 9.93
N ALA A 13 -14.26 -17.01 10.13
CA ALA A 13 -14.29 -17.64 11.45
C ALA A 13 -12.97 -17.50 12.25
N GLU A 14 -11.82 -17.32 11.59
CA GLU A 14 -10.54 -17.08 12.28
C GLU A 14 -10.46 -15.70 12.94
N ARG A 15 -11.37 -14.79 12.62
CA ARG A 15 -11.28 -13.38 13.06
C ARG A 15 -11.93 -13.09 14.42
N THR A 16 -12.59 -14.08 15.01
CA THR A 16 -13.25 -13.94 16.30
C THR A 16 -12.90 -15.12 17.20
N GLN A 17 -11.66 -15.15 17.72
CA GLN A 17 -11.46 -15.85 18.99
C GLN A 17 -12.23 -15.08 20.06
N VAL A 18 -13.50 -15.44 20.22
CA VAL A 18 -14.27 -15.11 21.42
C VAL A 18 -13.49 -15.73 22.56
N LEU A 19 -12.81 -14.90 23.36
CA LEU A 19 -12.21 -15.34 24.60
C LEU A 19 -13.31 -16.04 25.40
N ASP A 20 -13.15 -17.33 25.66
CA ASP A 20 -14.10 -18.08 26.48
C ASP A 20 -14.02 -17.53 27.91
N THR A 21 -14.90 -16.57 28.18
CA THR A 21 -15.01 -15.91 29.49
C THR A 21 -15.60 -16.83 30.55
N GLN A 22 -16.19 -17.98 30.17
CA GLN A 22 -16.65 -18.97 31.15
C GLN A 22 -15.49 -19.77 31.72
N ALA A 23 -14.51 -20.17 30.90
CA ALA A 23 -13.31 -20.85 31.37
C ALA A 23 -12.52 -20.02 32.42
N VAL A 24 -12.45 -18.70 32.25
CA VAL A 24 -11.82 -17.78 33.22
C VAL A 24 -12.65 -17.64 34.51
N ARG A 25 -13.98 -17.73 34.40
CA ARG A 25 -14.89 -17.60 35.54
C ARG A 25 -14.89 -18.85 36.42
N ASP A 26 -14.77 -20.03 35.82
CA ASP A 26 -14.73 -21.31 36.54
C ASP A 26 -13.38 -21.56 37.22
N GLN A 27 -12.32 -20.92 36.74
CA GLN A 27 -10.97 -20.98 37.32
C GLN A 27 -10.77 -20.00 38.49
N TRP A 28 -11.72 -19.08 38.72
CA TRP A 28 -11.66 -18.13 39.83
C TRP A 28 -12.07 -18.78 41.15
N ALA A 29 -11.07 -19.20 41.94
CA ALA A 29 -11.27 -19.50 43.35
C ALA A 29 -11.33 -18.20 44.16
N PRO A 30 -12.27 -18.06 45.11
CA PRO A 30 -12.25 -16.93 46.03
C PRO A 30 -10.92 -16.92 46.79
N PRO A 31 -10.34 -15.73 47.06
CA PRO A 31 -9.11 -15.65 47.82
C PRO A 31 -9.29 -16.33 49.18
N PRO A 32 -8.31 -17.10 49.67
CA PRO A 32 -8.39 -17.71 50.98
C PRO A 32 -8.66 -16.62 52.02
N THR A 33 -9.50 -16.94 53.00
CA THR A 33 -9.82 -16.06 54.14
C THR A 33 -8.52 -15.46 54.67
N PRO A 34 -8.41 -14.13 54.82
CA PRO A 34 -7.18 -13.52 55.28
C PRO A 34 -6.85 -14.06 56.67
N VAL A 35 -5.84 -14.92 56.73
CA VAL A 35 -5.21 -15.31 57.98
C VAL A 35 -4.68 -14.01 58.59
N GLN A 36 -5.15 -13.67 59.78
CA GLN A 36 -4.65 -12.50 60.52
C GLN A 36 -3.14 -12.62 60.62
N ALA A 37 -2.43 -11.78 59.85
CA ALA A 37 -1.00 -11.67 59.95
C ALA A 37 -0.64 -11.21 61.37
N PRO A 38 0.41 -11.78 62.00
CA PRO A 38 0.89 -11.26 63.27
C PRO A 38 1.20 -9.77 63.13
N PRO A 39 1.05 -8.97 64.20
CA PRO A 39 1.32 -7.53 64.14
C PRO A 39 2.79 -7.31 63.82
N TYR A 40 3.10 -7.06 62.55
CA TYR A 40 4.42 -6.61 62.14
C TYR A 40 4.62 -5.22 62.73
N ALA A 41 5.64 -5.07 63.58
CA ALA A 41 6.09 -3.77 64.04
C ALA A 41 6.42 -2.92 62.81
N TYR A 42 5.63 -1.87 62.61
CA TYR A 42 5.85 -0.90 61.53
C TYR A 42 7.19 -0.21 61.79
N THR A 43 8.22 -0.67 61.10
CA THR A 43 9.46 0.10 60.95
C THR A 43 9.22 1.03 59.78
N PRO A 44 9.12 2.35 59.97
CA PRO A 44 8.95 3.27 58.85
C PRO A 44 10.07 3.03 57.86
N ALA A 45 9.71 2.69 56.62
CA ALA A 45 10.66 2.59 55.54
C ALA A 45 11.43 3.92 55.47
N PRO A 46 12.77 3.91 55.31
CA PRO A 46 13.53 5.14 55.15
C PRO A 46 12.90 5.93 54.00
N ALA A 47 12.70 7.23 54.23
CA ALA A 47 12.12 8.13 53.24
C ALA A 47 12.86 7.92 51.92
N TYR A 48 12.16 7.37 50.93
CA TYR A 48 12.69 7.18 49.59
C TYR A 48 13.00 8.58 49.06
N ALA A 49 14.28 8.97 49.12
CA ALA A 49 14.74 10.14 48.41
C ALA A 49 14.48 9.83 46.93
N PRO A 50 13.63 10.62 46.23
CA PRO A 50 13.43 10.40 44.82
C PRO A 50 14.80 10.50 44.17
N GLY A 51 15.28 9.38 43.59
CA GLY A 51 16.46 9.40 42.74
C GLY A 51 16.26 10.45 41.64
N PRO A 52 17.36 10.94 41.02
CA PRO A 52 17.25 11.88 39.91
C PRO A 52 16.22 11.34 38.92
N GLN A 53 15.13 12.09 38.71
CA GLN A 53 14.10 11.73 37.75
C GLN A 53 14.84 11.45 36.44
N PRO A 54 14.72 10.23 35.88
CA PRO A 54 15.37 9.94 34.62
C PRO A 54 14.91 11.01 33.63
N ASP A 55 15.87 11.61 32.91
CA ASP A 55 15.59 12.62 31.90
C ASP A 55 14.67 11.99 30.84
N LEU A 56 13.35 12.15 31.01
CA LEU A 56 12.31 11.52 30.19
C LEU A 56 12.44 11.95 28.72
N ALA A 57 13.17 13.04 28.45
CA ALA A 57 13.48 13.50 27.10
C ALA A 57 14.53 12.64 26.37
N ARG A 58 15.21 11.71 27.06
CA ARG A 58 16.27 10.84 26.49
C ARG A 58 15.96 9.34 26.56
N VAL A 59 14.73 8.96 26.88
CA VAL A 59 14.36 7.54 26.86
C VAL A 59 14.16 7.11 25.42
N ASP A 60 15.09 6.30 24.89
CA ASP A 60 14.90 5.65 23.59
C ASP A 60 13.68 4.71 23.70
N HIS A 61 12.62 5.03 22.98
CA HIS A 61 11.38 4.26 22.97
C HIS A 61 11.40 3.12 21.95
N ARG A 62 12.48 2.95 21.18
CA ARG A 62 12.64 1.83 20.25
C ARG A 62 12.58 0.50 21.02
N GLY A 63 11.72 -0.40 20.56
CA GLY A 63 11.48 -1.69 21.23
C GLY A 63 10.43 -1.64 22.35
N SER A 64 9.80 -0.48 22.60
CA SER A 64 8.61 -0.42 23.43
C SER A 64 7.37 -0.94 22.67
N LEU A 65 6.42 -1.53 23.39
CA LEU A 65 5.12 -1.93 22.82
C LEU A 65 4.41 -0.75 22.12
N ALA A 66 4.54 0.47 22.67
CA ALA A 66 3.97 1.68 22.07
C ALA A 66 4.60 2.01 20.70
N TRP A 67 5.91 1.82 20.57
CA TRP A 67 6.62 1.95 19.31
C TRP A 67 6.17 0.89 18.30
N ASP A 68 6.15 -0.37 18.71
CA ASP A 68 5.78 -1.49 17.82
C ASP A 68 4.34 -1.36 17.31
N LEU A 69 3.42 -0.91 18.15
CA LEU A 69 2.03 -0.65 17.76
C LEU A 69 1.90 0.51 16.77
N GLU A 70 2.63 1.62 16.95
CA GLU A 70 2.60 2.75 16.00
C GLU A 70 3.25 2.38 14.65
N VAL A 71 4.32 1.57 14.67
CA VAL A 71 4.95 1.02 13.46
C VAL A 71 4.00 0.05 12.75
N ALA A 72 3.39 -0.89 13.48
CA ALA A 72 2.44 -1.85 12.93
C ALA A 72 1.22 -1.15 12.30
N ARG A 73 0.69 -0.09 12.94
CA ARG A 73 -0.45 0.68 12.44
C ARG A 73 -0.16 1.39 11.10
N ARG A 74 1.11 1.73 10.81
CA ARG A 74 1.52 2.37 9.53
C ARG A 74 1.93 1.40 8.44
N ASN A 75 2.10 0.13 8.78
CA ASN A 75 2.47 -0.90 7.82
C ASN A 75 1.20 -1.56 7.28
N ASN A 76 1.13 -1.71 5.97
CA ASN A 76 0.08 -2.51 5.35
C ASN A 76 0.31 -3.99 5.67
N ARG A 77 -0.73 -4.80 5.46
CA ARG A 77 -0.58 -6.26 5.52
C ARG A 77 0.46 -6.71 4.50
N PRO A 78 1.28 -7.73 4.82
CA PRO A 78 2.32 -8.20 3.90
C PRO A 78 1.75 -8.66 2.55
N SER A 79 0.55 -9.26 2.55
CA SER A 79 -0.16 -9.64 1.32
C SER A 79 -0.52 -8.43 0.44
N THR A 80 -0.93 -7.31 1.04
CA THR A 80 -1.19 -6.06 0.32
C THR A 80 0.09 -5.53 -0.32
N ASP A 81 1.23 -5.59 0.39
CA ASP A 81 2.51 -5.15 -0.15
C ASP A 81 2.98 -6.00 -1.33
N VAL A 82 2.78 -7.32 -1.27
CA VAL A 82 3.05 -8.24 -2.39
C VAL A 82 2.12 -7.93 -3.58
N GLY A 83 0.83 -7.70 -3.32
CA GLY A 83 -0.11 -7.27 -4.36
C GLY A 83 0.35 -5.99 -5.06
N LEU A 84 0.77 -4.98 -4.30
CA LEU A 84 1.30 -3.72 -4.87
C LEU A 84 2.61 -3.91 -5.64
N LEU A 85 3.46 -4.84 -5.22
CA LEU A 85 4.68 -5.20 -5.96
C LEU A 85 4.33 -5.85 -7.30
N LEU A 86 3.39 -6.80 -7.29
CA LEU A 86 2.91 -7.45 -8.51
C LEU A 86 2.29 -6.43 -9.46
N LEU A 87 1.40 -5.55 -8.99
CA LEU A 87 0.81 -4.49 -9.82
C LEU A 87 1.89 -3.66 -10.53
N ARG A 88 3.01 -3.36 -9.85
CA ARG A 88 4.13 -2.64 -10.46
C ARG A 88 4.88 -3.48 -11.48
N LEU A 89 5.13 -4.75 -11.18
CA LEU A 89 5.82 -5.65 -12.10
C LEU A 89 5.01 -5.89 -13.38
N PHE A 90 3.69 -5.96 -13.28
CA PHE A 90 2.77 -6.07 -14.43
C PHE A 90 2.77 -4.84 -15.33
N SER A 91 3.39 -3.73 -14.92
CA SER A 91 3.63 -2.58 -15.81
C SER A 91 4.84 -2.78 -16.73
N LEU A 92 5.78 -3.70 -16.42
CA LEU A 92 7.00 -3.88 -17.23
C LEU A 92 6.78 -4.25 -18.71
N PRO A 93 5.76 -5.03 -19.10
CA PRO A 93 5.51 -5.29 -20.52
C PRO A 93 5.23 -4.01 -21.35
N LEU A 94 4.85 -2.89 -20.72
CA LEU A 94 4.80 -1.59 -21.41
C LEU A 94 6.14 -1.17 -21.98
N VAL A 95 7.27 -1.56 -21.38
CA VAL A 95 8.59 -1.24 -21.92
C VAL A 95 8.77 -1.89 -23.29
N LEU A 96 8.35 -3.15 -23.46
CA LEU A 96 8.40 -3.84 -24.75
C LEU A 96 7.51 -3.14 -25.77
N ARG A 97 6.33 -2.69 -25.34
CA ARG A 97 5.43 -1.90 -26.19
C ARG A 97 6.03 -0.55 -26.58
N GLY A 98 6.68 0.15 -25.65
CA GLY A 98 7.40 1.38 -25.92
C GLY A 98 8.52 1.16 -26.94
N VAL A 99 9.29 0.07 -26.83
CA VAL A 99 10.30 -0.31 -27.83
C VAL A 99 9.66 -0.55 -29.20
N HIS A 100 8.50 -1.21 -29.25
CA HIS A 100 7.76 -1.39 -30.49
C HIS A 100 7.33 -0.04 -31.09
N HIS A 101 6.78 0.87 -30.28
CA HIS A 101 6.39 2.21 -30.73
C HIS A 101 7.59 3.10 -31.12
N VAL A 102 8.78 2.89 -30.56
CA VAL A 102 10.03 3.51 -31.08
C VAL A 102 10.31 3.02 -32.49
N ALA A 103 10.21 1.70 -32.73
CA ALA A 103 10.46 1.10 -34.03
C ALA A 103 9.40 1.51 -35.08
N THR A 104 8.17 1.75 -34.65
CA THR A 104 7.04 2.17 -35.50
C THR A 104 6.63 3.63 -35.27
N TYR A 105 7.60 4.47 -34.89
CA TYR A 105 7.34 5.87 -34.54
C TYR A 105 6.64 6.67 -35.66
N PRO A 106 7.03 6.55 -36.96
CA PRO A 106 6.31 7.25 -38.02
C PRO A 106 4.83 6.87 -38.09
N GLN A 107 4.52 5.58 -37.96
CA GLN A 107 3.15 5.07 -37.98
C GLN A 107 2.34 5.58 -36.78
N LEU A 108 2.95 5.65 -35.61
CA LEU A 108 2.34 6.25 -34.42
C LEU A 108 1.99 7.72 -34.68
N VAL A 109 2.94 8.53 -35.16
CA VAL A 109 2.71 9.96 -35.46
C VAL A 109 1.60 10.14 -36.50
N ASP A 110 1.58 9.33 -37.55
CA ASP A 110 0.55 9.40 -38.58
C ASP A 110 -0.85 9.05 -38.04
N SER A 111 -0.95 8.07 -37.14
CA SER A 111 -2.22 7.77 -36.46
C SER A 111 -2.72 8.94 -35.59
N LEU A 112 -1.79 9.69 -34.97
CA LEU A 112 -2.13 10.85 -34.15
C LEU A 112 -2.55 12.05 -35.00
N ARG A 113 -1.98 12.23 -36.21
CA ARG A 113 -2.36 13.31 -37.15
C ARG A 113 -3.85 13.29 -37.51
N GLY A 114 -4.45 12.10 -37.62
CA GLY A 114 -5.87 11.95 -37.96
C GLY A 114 -6.85 12.40 -36.87
N HIS A 115 -6.37 12.71 -35.66
CA HIS A 115 -7.23 13.02 -34.51
C HIS A 115 -7.39 14.53 -34.29
N ALA A 116 -8.62 14.98 -34.03
CA ALA A 116 -8.93 16.40 -33.83
C ALA A 116 -8.17 17.05 -32.65
N LEU A 117 -7.97 16.31 -31.55
CA LEU A 117 -7.27 16.81 -30.36
C LEU A 117 -5.76 16.54 -30.39
N LEU A 118 -5.36 15.36 -30.90
CA LEU A 118 -3.97 14.90 -30.85
C LEU A 118 -3.16 15.34 -32.08
N GLY A 119 -3.83 15.66 -33.18
CA GLY A 119 -3.21 16.10 -34.43
C GLY A 119 -2.66 17.53 -34.38
N GLN A 120 -2.89 18.28 -33.30
CA GLN A 120 -2.34 19.63 -33.12
C GLN A 120 -0.81 19.63 -32.93
N ALA A 121 -0.27 18.58 -32.31
CA ALA A 121 1.16 18.42 -32.07
C ALA A 121 1.54 16.92 -32.00
N PRO A 122 1.38 16.18 -33.11
CA PRO A 122 1.45 14.72 -33.12
C PRO A 122 2.87 14.21 -32.84
N GLU A 123 3.91 14.93 -33.25
CA GLU A 123 5.31 14.58 -32.95
C GLU A 123 5.61 14.75 -31.46
N VAL A 124 5.12 15.83 -30.84
CA VAL A 124 5.32 16.08 -29.40
C VAL A 124 4.58 15.02 -28.58
N ILE A 125 3.31 14.78 -28.90
CA ILE A 125 2.49 13.78 -28.21
C ILE A 125 3.07 12.37 -28.41
N GLY A 126 3.43 12.01 -29.64
CA GLY A 126 4.05 10.71 -29.92
C GLY A 126 5.34 10.49 -29.13
N THR A 127 6.18 11.53 -29.01
CA THR A 127 7.41 11.47 -28.21
C THR A 127 7.10 11.29 -26.72
N LEU A 128 6.10 11.99 -26.18
CA LEU A 128 5.69 11.85 -24.78
C LEU A 128 5.08 10.47 -24.48
N VAL A 129 4.32 9.92 -25.42
CA VAL A 129 3.76 8.55 -25.31
C VAL A 129 4.89 7.53 -25.23
N VAL A 130 5.83 7.57 -26.17
CA VAL A 130 6.99 6.67 -26.19
C VAL A 130 7.84 6.81 -24.94
N ALA A 131 8.14 8.05 -24.52
CA ALA A 131 8.86 8.29 -23.28
C ALA A 131 8.11 7.76 -22.06
N GLY A 132 6.78 7.93 -22.04
CA GLY A 132 5.91 7.41 -21.00
C GLY A 132 5.92 5.89 -20.90
N GLU A 133 5.78 5.18 -22.01
CA GLU A 133 5.78 3.72 -22.06
C GLU A 133 7.16 3.11 -21.77
N LEU A 134 8.25 3.86 -21.92
CA LEU A 134 9.60 3.37 -21.57
C LEU A 134 9.99 3.71 -20.13
N VAL A 135 9.80 4.97 -19.71
CA VAL A 135 10.35 5.48 -18.45
C VAL A 135 9.43 5.21 -17.27
N LEU A 136 8.11 5.41 -17.44
CA LEU A 136 7.15 5.26 -16.34
C LEU A 136 7.04 3.83 -15.79
N PRO A 137 6.96 2.76 -16.60
CA PRO A 137 6.91 1.41 -16.05
C PRO A 137 8.20 1.01 -15.33
N VAL A 138 9.36 1.55 -15.74
CA VAL A 138 10.63 1.36 -15.01
C VAL A 138 10.60 2.08 -13.66
N LEU A 139 10.14 3.33 -13.63
CA LEU A 139 9.93 4.08 -12.38
C LEU A 139 8.96 3.35 -11.44
N LEU A 140 7.86 2.84 -11.97
CA LEU A 140 6.87 2.06 -11.22
C LEU A 140 7.46 0.75 -10.69
N ALA A 141 8.21 0.01 -11.50
CA ALA A 141 8.84 -1.25 -11.08
C ALA A 141 9.83 -1.04 -9.92
N VAL A 142 10.66 -0.01 -9.98
CA VAL A 142 11.58 0.36 -8.90
C VAL A 142 10.83 0.94 -7.69
N GLY A 143 9.62 1.47 -7.92
CA GLY A 143 8.81 2.08 -6.88
C GLY A 143 9.27 3.49 -6.52
N LEU A 144 9.72 4.26 -7.52
CA LEU A 144 10.10 5.66 -7.38
C LEU A 144 8.95 6.57 -7.85
N ALA A 145 8.61 7.57 -7.04
CA ALA A 145 7.52 8.51 -7.26
C ALA A 145 6.20 7.82 -7.69
N THR A 146 5.90 6.65 -7.13
CA THR A 146 4.86 5.72 -7.61
C THR A 146 3.50 6.34 -7.87
N ARG A 147 3.06 7.29 -7.03
CA ARG A 147 1.80 8.01 -7.26
C ARG A 147 1.85 8.88 -8.50
N LEU A 148 2.91 9.67 -8.67
CA LEU A 148 3.09 10.54 -9.83
C LEU A 148 3.32 9.71 -11.10
N ALA A 149 4.14 8.67 -11.01
CA ALA A 149 4.37 7.74 -12.11
C ALA A 149 3.07 7.00 -12.51
N GLY A 150 2.25 6.59 -11.54
CA GLY A 150 0.94 5.98 -11.79
C GLY A 150 -0.06 6.95 -12.44
N ALA A 151 -0.09 8.21 -11.97
CA ALA A 151 -0.90 9.26 -12.60
C ALA A 151 -0.47 9.53 -14.04
N ALA A 152 0.83 9.70 -14.28
CA ALA A 152 1.38 9.91 -15.60
C ALA A 152 1.09 8.72 -16.53
N GLN A 153 1.19 7.49 -16.01
CA GLN A 153 0.87 6.27 -16.76
C GLN A 153 -0.61 6.23 -17.15
N ALA A 154 -1.50 6.64 -16.23
CA ALA A 154 -2.93 6.74 -16.52
C ALA A 154 -3.22 7.77 -17.63
N VAL A 155 -2.51 8.91 -17.62
CA VAL A 155 -2.64 9.92 -18.68
C VAL A 155 -2.17 9.37 -20.03
N VAL A 156 -0.99 8.73 -20.09
CA VAL A 156 -0.47 8.13 -21.34
C VAL A 156 -1.44 7.05 -21.88
N GLY A 157 -1.93 6.17 -21.01
CA GLY A 157 -2.92 5.16 -21.39
C GLY A 157 -4.24 5.78 -21.87
N ALA A 158 -4.70 6.85 -21.24
CA ALA A 158 -5.89 7.58 -21.69
C ALA A 158 -5.68 8.26 -23.05
N THR A 159 -4.51 8.85 -23.30
CA THR A 159 -4.15 9.42 -24.61
C THR A 159 -4.21 8.36 -25.71
N LEU A 160 -3.61 7.19 -25.47
CA LEU A 160 -3.63 6.06 -26.40
C LEU A 160 -5.03 5.46 -26.57
N LEU A 161 -5.85 5.46 -25.51
CA LEU A 161 -7.25 5.03 -25.59
C LEU A 161 -8.06 5.95 -26.51
N VAL A 162 -7.93 7.27 -26.35
CA VAL A 162 -8.58 8.25 -27.21
C VAL A 162 -8.12 8.09 -28.67
N ALA A 163 -6.82 7.86 -28.88
CA ALA A 163 -6.26 7.60 -30.20
C ALA A 163 -6.78 6.27 -30.81
N GLY A 164 -7.01 5.25 -29.99
CA GLY A 164 -7.55 3.96 -30.43
C GLY A 164 -9.02 4.02 -30.80
N ILE A 165 -9.85 4.68 -29.97
CA ILE A 165 -11.29 4.82 -30.20
C ILE A 165 -11.57 5.73 -31.41
N GLY A 166 -10.77 6.78 -31.64
CA GLY A 166 -10.96 7.68 -32.76
C GLY A 166 -10.52 7.14 -34.12
N ALA A 167 -9.84 5.99 -34.15
CA ALA A 167 -9.31 5.39 -35.38
C ALA A 167 -10.25 4.39 -36.09
N GLY A 168 -11.37 3.98 -35.47
CA GLY A 168 -12.23 2.94 -36.04
C GLY A 168 -13.45 2.57 -35.19
N PRO A 169 -14.14 1.47 -35.51
CA PRO A 169 -15.27 0.99 -34.71
C PRO A 169 -14.83 0.60 -33.29
N LEU A 170 -15.68 0.85 -32.30
CA LEU A 170 -15.37 0.61 -30.88
C LEU A 170 -15.13 -0.88 -30.57
N LEU A 171 -15.80 -1.77 -31.30
CA LEU A 171 -15.59 -3.21 -31.21
C LEU A 171 -15.09 -3.69 -32.56
N ASP A 172 -13.97 -4.39 -32.56
CA ASP A 172 -13.45 -5.02 -33.78
C ASP A 172 -14.40 -6.17 -34.20
N PRO A 173 -15.02 -6.11 -35.39
CA PRO A 173 -15.93 -7.14 -35.85
C PRO A 173 -15.27 -8.50 -36.11
N ALA A 174 -13.94 -8.55 -36.28
CA ALA A 174 -13.21 -9.80 -36.53
C ALA A 174 -12.82 -10.53 -35.24
N THR A 175 -12.42 -9.78 -34.20
CA THR A 175 -11.90 -10.34 -32.94
C THR A 175 -12.84 -10.16 -31.75
N GLY A 176 -13.80 -9.24 -31.84
CA GLY A 176 -14.65 -8.81 -30.73
C GLY A 176 -13.92 -7.95 -29.69
N ALA A 177 -12.65 -7.59 -29.93
CA ALA A 177 -11.85 -6.82 -29.00
C ALA A 177 -12.29 -5.35 -28.95
N LEU A 178 -12.12 -4.73 -27.78
CA LEU A 178 -12.42 -3.30 -27.61
C LEU A 178 -11.29 -2.45 -28.20
N ALA A 179 -11.64 -1.42 -28.98
CA ALA A 179 -10.69 -0.44 -29.48
C ALA A 179 -9.95 0.23 -28.31
N GLY A 180 -8.64 0.03 -28.23
CA GLY A 180 -7.83 0.56 -27.12
C GLY A 180 -7.93 -0.24 -25.81
N GLU A 181 -8.33 -1.51 -25.84
CA GLU A 181 -8.36 -2.40 -24.67
C GLU A 181 -7.04 -2.39 -23.88
N VAL A 182 -5.92 -2.57 -24.57
CA VAL A 182 -4.60 -2.63 -23.92
C VAL A 182 -4.23 -1.28 -23.24
N PRO A 183 -4.34 -0.11 -23.92
CA PRO A 183 -4.24 1.19 -23.26
C PRO A 183 -5.14 1.35 -22.03
N LEU A 184 -6.39 0.88 -22.09
CA LEU A 184 -7.34 0.95 -20.98
C LEU A 184 -6.87 0.16 -19.77
N LEU A 185 -6.39 -1.07 -19.96
CA LEU A 185 -5.87 -1.91 -18.88
C LEU A 185 -4.68 -1.26 -18.17
N TYR A 186 -3.75 -0.68 -18.93
CA TYR A 186 -2.60 0.01 -18.36
C TYR A 186 -2.97 1.35 -17.70
N ALA A 187 -3.97 2.05 -18.21
CA ALA A 187 -4.49 3.24 -17.56
C ALA A 187 -5.13 2.90 -16.21
N ALA A 188 -5.93 1.82 -16.16
CA ALA A 188 -6.54 1.32 -14.93
C ALA A 188 -5.47 0.88 -13.90
N LEU A 189 -4.41 0.21 -14.37
CA LEU A 189 -3.26 -0.15 -13.52
C LEU A 189 -2.57 1.09 -12.94
N GLY A 190 -2.35 2.12 -13.76
CA GLY A 190 -1.79 3.41 -13.33
C GLY A 190 -2.66 4.10 -12.28
N LEU A 191 -3.99 4.13 -12.49
CA LEU A 191 -4.96 4.66 -11.52
C LEU A 191 -4.95 3.89 -10.21
N ALA A 192 -4.92 2.55 -10.25
CA ALA A 192 -4.84 1.75 -9.04
C ALA A 192 -3.59 2.12 -8.23
N LEU A 193 -2.43 2.31 -8.88
CA LEU A 193 -1.18 2.71 -8.23
C LEU A 193 -1.18 4.18 -7.76
N LEU A 194 -1.89 5.07 -8.46
CA LEU A 194 -2.11 6.45 -8.02
C LEU A 194 -2.83 6.49 -6.66
N PHE A 195 -3.90 5.70 -6.50
CA PHE A 195 -4.69 5.70 -5.27
C PHE A 195 -4.07 4.88 -4.14
N THR A 196 -3.45 3.75 -4.45
CA THR A 196 -2.85 2.86 -3.44
C THR A 196 -1.45 3.31 -3.01
N GLY A 197 -0.68 3.90 -3.91
CA GLY A 197 0.66 4.43 -3.66
C GLY A 197 1.78 3.37 -3.61
N PRO A 198 2.95 3.72 -3.02
CA PRO A 198 4.19 2.95 -3.19
C PRO A 198 4.26 1.59 -2.50
N GLY A 199 3.38 1.25 -1.56
CA GLY A 199 3.55 0.06 -0.70
C GLY A 199 4.84 0.06 0.14
N ARG A 200 5.05 -0.99 0.95
CA ARG A 200 6.24 -1.12 1.82
C ARG A 200 7.52 -1.46 1.06
N ILE A 201 7.41 -2.25 -0.01
CA ILE A 201 8.53 -2.68 -0.86
C ILE A 201 8.68 -1.66 -2.00
N SER A 202 9.23 -0.48 -1.71
CA SER A 202 9.48 0.57 -2.72
C SER A 202 10.71 1.39 -2.36
N LEU A 203 11.39 1.90 -3.39
CA LEU A 203 12.50 2.82 -3.19
C LEU A 203 12.04 4.12 -2.51
N ASP A 204 10.83 4.61 -2.82
CA ASP A 204 10.21 5.76 -2.14
C ASP A 204 10.16 5.59 -0.62
N ARG A 205 9.82 4.38 -0.14
CA ARG A 205 9.77 4.07 1.30
C ARG A 205 11.16 4.00 1.90
N ALA A 206 12.14 3.44 1.19
CA ALA A 206 13.53 3.41 1.64
C ALA A 206 14.10 4.83 1.82
N LEU A 207 13.89 5.71 0.85
CA LEU A 207 14.33 7.11 0.88
C LEU A 207 13.65 7.95 1.97
N THR A 208 12.38 7.67 2.28
CA THR A 208 11.60 8.42 3.29
C THR A 208 11.62 7.82 4.69
N SER A 209 12.24 6.64 4.86
CA SER A 209 12.28 5.88 6.12
C SER A 209 12.82 6.69 7.30
N ALA A 210 13.95 7.39 7.13
CA ALA A 210 14.57 8.20 8.17
C ALA A 210 13.67 9.37 8.64
N GLY A 211 12.89 9.96 7.73
CA GLY A 211 11.93 11.01 8.07
C GLY A 211 10.68 10.47 8.77
N GLN A 212 10.25 9.26 8.43
CA GLN A 212 9.13 8.58 9.08
C GLN A 212 9.46 8.20 10.52
N GLU A 213 10.67 7.71 10.76
CA GLU A 213 11.14 7.31 12.09
C GLU A 213 11.08 8.47 13.09
N ARG A 214 11.61 9.65 12.71
CA ARG A 214 11.51 10.88 13.51
C ARG A 214 10.06 11.29 13.82
N ARG A 215 9.12 10.99 12.91
CA ARG A 215 7.68 11.28 13.11
C ARG A 215 7.02 10.26 14.04
N VAL A 216 7.48 9.01 14.06
CA VAL A 216 7.01 7.99 15.01
C VAL A 216 7.51 8.34 16.40
N GLU A 217 8.81 8.64 16.54
CA GLU A 217 9.44 9.05 17.79
C GLU A 217 8.72 10.22 18.45
N LYS A 218 8.46 11.30 17.69
CA LYS A 218 7.69 12.46 18.20
C LYS A 218 6.28 12.11 18.68
N ARG A 219 5.61 11.12 18.07
CA ARG A 219 4.25 10.71 18.49
C ARG A 219 4.27 9.79 19.70
N VAL A 220 5.23 8.87 19.75
CA VAL A 220 5.41 7.95 20.89
C VAL A 220 5.82 8.74 22.13
N ALA A 221 6.80 9.63 22.01
CA ALA A 221 7.22 10.52 23.09
C ALA A 221 6.05 11.37 23.63
N ARG A 222 5.20 11.90 22.74
CA ARG A 222 4.01 12.65 23.14
C ARG A 222 2.99 11.81 23.91
N ARG A 223 2.80 10.54 23.56
CA ARG A 223 1.84 9.64 24.24
C ARG A 223 2.33 9.10 25.58
N LEU A 224 3.64 9.03 25.77
CA LEU A 224 4.26 8.51 26.99
C LEU A 224 4.60 9.61 28.00
N GLY A 225 4.62 10.87 27.57
CA GLY A 225 4.81 12.04 28.43
C GLY A 225 3.52 12.74 28.88
N GLU A 226 2.35 12.26 28.43
CA GLU A 226 1.01 12.58 28.94
C GLU A 226 0.57 11.52 29.95
#